data_AF-A0A534E467-F1
#
_entry.id   AF-A0A534E467-F1
#
_cell.length_a   1.000
_cell.length_b   1.000
_cell.length_c   1.000
_cell.angle_alpha   90.00
_cell.angle_beta   90.00
_cell.angle_gamma   90.00
#
_symmetry.space_group_name_H-M   'P 1'
#
loop_
_entity.id
_entity.type
_entity.pdbx_description
1 polymer ?
#
loop_
_entity_poly.entity_id
_entity_poly.type
_entity_poly.pdbx_seq_one_letter_code
_entity_poly.pdbx_strand_id
1 'polypeptide(L)'
;EVEGGDIRLTEAGLQFTREDTDDRKKLFARHLITYVPLAAHVRRVLDERASHTAPKSRFFDELEDYMAEEGAEQTLRTIISWGRYGEVFAYDDHRQCFTLENPT
;
A
#
# COMPACT_ATOMS: atom_id res chain seq x y z
N GLU A 1 15.58 14.90 -27.59
CA GLU A 1 16.66 14.01 -27.11
C GLU A 1 16.87 14.32 -25.64
N VAL A 2 16.76 13.35 -24.74
CA VAL A 2 16.95 13.55 -23.30
C VAL A 2 18.30 12.93 -22.95
N GLU A 3 19.30 13.77 -22.68
CA GLU A 3 20.60 13.34 -22.15
C GLU A 3 20.42 12.72 -20.76
N GLY A 4 21.05 11.57 -20.54
CA GLY A 4 20.85 10.71 -19.38
C GLY A 4 21.29 11.37 -18.08
N GLY A 5 20.31 11.79 -17.27
CA GLY A 5 20.56 12.29 -15.91
C GLY A 5 19.45 13.15 -15.31
N ASP A 6 18.59 13.74 -16.15
CA ASP A 6 17.54 14.64 -15.66
C ASP A 6 16.36 13.87 -15.06
N ILE A 7 16.25 13.91 -13.72
CA ILE A 7 15.03 13.50 -13.02
C ILE A 7 13.97 14.59 -13.23
N ARG A 8 12.91 14.27 -13.97
CA ARG A 8 11.74 15.14 -14.11
C ARG A 8 10.62 14.61 -13.24
N LEU A 9 10.05 15.50 -12.44
CA LEU A 9 8.82 15.20 -11.71
C LEU A 9 7.66 15.07 -12.71
N THR A 10 6.83 14.05 -12.53
CA THR A 10 5.52 13.99 -13.17
C THR A 10 4.64 15.12 -12.63
N GLU A 11 3.51 15.41 -13.29
CA GLU A 11 2.54 16.37 -12.76
C GLU A 11 2.09 16.00 -11.34
N ALA A 12 1.83 14.72 -11.08
CA ALA A 12 1.54 14.22 -9.74
C ALA A 12 2.71 14.42 -8.77
N GLY A 13 3.96 14.24 -9.22
CA GLY A 13 5.14 14.51 -8.41
C GLY A 13 5.29 15.99 -8.06
N LEU A 14 4.97 16.90 -8.99
CA LEU A 14 4.96 18.35 -8.73
C LEU A 14 3.83 18.75 -7.78
N GLN A 15 2.66 18.14 -7.91
CA GLN A 15 1.54 18.35 -7.00
C GLN A 15 1.91 17.89 -5.59
N PHE A 16 2.47 16.68 -5.46
CA PHE A 16 2.93 16.13 -4.20
C PHE A 16 3.96 17.02 -3.50
N THR A 17 4.87 17.70 -4.20
CA THR A 17 5.86 18.57 -3.52
C THR A 17 5.29 19.90 -3.03
N ARG A 18 4.13 20.31 -3.54
CA ARG A 18 3.50 21.61 -3.23
C ARG A 18 2.37 21.51 -2.21
N GLU A 19 1.77 20.34 -2.07
CA GLU A 19 0.64 20.10 -1.18
C GLU A 19 1.05 19.94 0.28
N ASP A 20 0.08 20.17 1.17
CA ASP A 20 0.25 19.89 2.59
C ASP A 20 0.30 18.37 2.86
N THR A 21 0.49 17.99 4.12
CA THR A 21 0.64 16.57 4.48
C THR A 21 -0.59 15.74 4.13
N ASP A 22 -1.80 16.26 4.33
CA ASP A 22 -3.01 15.47 4.14
C ASP A 22 -3.32 15.28 2.66
N ASP A 23 -3.14 16.31 1.85
CA ASP A 23 -3.35 16.22 0.41
C ASP A 23 -2.29 15.34 -0.26
N ARG A 24 -1.03 15.39 0.20
CA ARG A 24 0.02 14.44 -0.21
C ARG A 24 -0.37 12.99 0.07
N LYS A 25 -0.91 12.70 1.26
CA LYS A 25 -1.37 11.34 1.61
C LYS A 25 -2.51 10.89 0.70
N LYS A 26 -3.50 11.75 0.43
CA LYS A 26 -4.61 11.44 -0.49
C LYS A 26 -4.12 11.15 -1.91
N LEU A 27 -3.21 11.97 -2.41
CA LEU A 27 -2.60 11.77 -3.73
C LEU A 27 -1.83 10.45 -3.78
N PHE A 28 -1.03 10.17 -2.76
CA PHE A 28 -0.30 8.91 -2.63
C PHE A 28 -1.24 7.71 -2.56
N ALA A 29 -2.28 7.77 -1.73
CA ALA A 29 -3.29 6.72 -1.59
C ALA A 29 -3.96 6.39 -2.92
N ARG A 30 -4.34 7.43 -3.68
CA ARG A 30 -4.93 7.26 -5.01
C ARG A 30 -3.95 6.56 -5.96
N HIS A 31 -2.69 6.99 -5.99
CA HIS A 31 -1.67 6.34 -6.81
C HIS A 31 -1.39 4.90 -6.36
N LEU A 32 -1.33 4.64 -5.06
CA LEU A 32 -1.09 3.31 -4.49
C LEU A 32 -2.18 2.33 -4.93
N ILE A 33 -3.46 2.69 -4.77
CA ILE A 33 -4.59 1.84 -5.18
C ILE A 33 -4.69 1.71 -6.71
N THR A 34 -4.32 2.76 -7.46
CA THR A 34 -4.42 2.73 -8.93
C THR A 34 -3.32 1.88 -9.57
N TYR A 35 -2.08 1.97 -9.07
CA TYR A 35 -0.91 1.45 -9.77
C TYR A 35 -0.22 0.28 -9.07
N VAL A 36 -0.60 -0.05 -7.82
CA VAL A 36 -0.02 -1.19 -7.09
C VAL A 36 -1.10 -2.25 -6.84
N PRO A 37 -1.16 -3.31 -7.67
CA PRO A 37 -2.23 -4.31 -7.63
C PRO A 37 -2.40 -4.98 -6.26
N LEU A 38 -1.30 -5.24 -5.55
CA LEU A 38 -1.34 -5.85 -4.22
C LEU A 38 -2.05 -4.95 -3.20
N ALA A 39 -1.78 -3.64 -3.21
CA ALA A 39 -2.46 -2.70 -2.31
C ALA A 39 -3.96 -2.60 -2.64
N ALA A 40 -4.30 -2.54 -3.94
CA ALA A 40 -5.69 -2.59 -4.40
C ALA A 40 -6.38 -3.89 -3.99
N HIS A 41 -5.67 -5.01 -4.04
CA HIS A 41 -6.18 -6.30 -3.63
C HIS A 41 -6.48 -6.35 -2.14
N VAL A 42 -5.53 -5.95 -1.29
CA VAL A 42 -5.73 -5.87 0.16
C VAL A 42 -6.94 -5.01 0.49
N ARG A 43 -7.02 -3.80 -0.08
CA ARG A 43 -8.13 -2.88 0.16
C ARG A 43 -9.48 -3.50 -0.19
N ARG A 44 -9.60 -4.09 -1.38
CA ARG A 44 -10.83 -4.72 -1.85
C ARG A 44 -11.29 -5.85 -0.94
N VAL A 45 -10.37 -6.72 -0.50
CA VAL A 45 -10.68 -7.83 0.41
C VAL A 45 -11.21 -7.31 1.75
N LEU A 46 -10.69 -6.19 2.24
CA LEU A 46 -11.19 -5.58 3.47
C LEU A 46 -12.55 -4.92 3.27
N ASP A 47 -12.79 -4.22 2.14
CA ASP A 47 -14.09 -3.61 1.83
C ASP A 47 -15.20 -4.68 1.69
N GLU A 48 -14.89 -5.86 1.13
CA GLU A 48 -15.85 -6.97 0.91
C GLU A 48 -16.21 -7.72 2.21
N ARG A 49 -15.36 -7.68 3.24
CA ARG A 49 -15.57 -8.40 4.50
C ARG A 49 -16.37 -7.54 5.47
N ALA A 50 -17.42 -8.11 6.06
CA ALA A 50 -18.22 -7.44 7.08
C ALA A 50 -17.42 -6.98 8.32
N SER A 51 -16.32 -7.68 8.65
CA SER A 51 -15.42 -7.31 9.75
C SER A 51 -14.35 -6.28 9.36
N HIS A 52 -14.26 -5.92 8.07
CA HIS A 52 -13.18 -5.10 7.51
C HIS A 52 -11.78 -5.54 7.92
N THR A 53 -11.60 -6.86 8.12
CA THR A 53 -10.39 -7.45 8.66
C THR A 53 -9.99 -8.70 7.87
N ALA A 54 -8.68 -8.86 7.61
CA ALA A 54 -8.12 -10.07 7.01
C ALA A 54 -6.78 -10.44 7.65
N PRO A 55 -6.51 -11.74 7.92
CA PRO A 55 -5.22 -12.16 8.46
C PRO A 55 -4.11 -11.96 7.42
N LYS A 56 -2.88 -11.75 7.86
CA LYS A 56 -1.69 -11.61 7.00
C LYS A 56 -1.53 -12.79 6.04
N SER A 57 -1.73 -14.01 6.55
CA SER A 57 -1.64 -15.25 5.76
C SER A 57 -2.51 -15.23 4.51
N ARG A 58 -3.68 -14.57 4.56
CA ARG A 58 -4.56 -14.44 3.39
C ARG A 58 -3.82 -13.90 2.15
N PHE A 59 -2.90 -12.97 2.33
CA PHE A 59 -2.15 -12.33 1.24
C PHE A 59 -0.72 -12.89 1.12
N PHE A 60 -0.16 -13.36 2.22
CA PHE A 60 1.18 -13.96 2.24
C PHE A 60 1.19 -15.25 1.41
N ASP A 61 0.24 -16.15 1.66
CA ASP A 61 0.15 -17.43 0.96
C ASP A 61 -0.02 -17.23 -0.56
N GLU A 62 -0.79 -16.21 -0.98
CA GLU A 62 -0.93 -15.84 -2.40
C GLU A 62 0.37 -15.33 -3.03
N LEU A 63 1.25 -14.69 -2.26
CA LEU A 63 2.55 -14.24 -2.76
C LEU A 63 3.52 -15.41 -2.85
N GLU A 64 3.49 -16.33 -1.89
CA GLU A 64 4.34 -17.52 -1.89
C GLU A 64 4.11 -18.44 -3.10
N ASP A 65 2.93 -18.39 -3.72
CA ASP A 65 2.66 -19.06 -4.99
C ASP A 65 3.56 -18.56 -6.15
N TYR A 66 4.14 -17.36 -6.04
CA TYR A 66 4.92 -16.71 -7.10
C TYR A 66 6.34 -16.30 -6.69
N MET A 67 6.68 -16.32 -5.40
CA MET A 67 8.00 -15.94 -4.89
C MET A 67 8.37 -16.70 -3.61
N ALA A 68 9.65 -16.69 -3.25
CA ALA A 68 10.09 -17.28 -1.98
C ALA A 68 9.52 -16.52 -0.77
N GLU A 69 9.38 -17.23 0.36
CA GLU A 69 8.89 -16.73 1.65
C GLU A 69 9.48 -15.36 2.04
N GLU A 70 10.82 -15.21 1.96
CA GLU A 70 11.51 -13.96 2.28
C GLU A 70 11.06 -12.79 1.37
N GLY A 71 10.83 -13.09 0.09
CA GLY A 71 10.31 -12.12 -0.88
C GLY A 71 8.88 -11.73 -0.60
N ALA A 72 8.03 -12.68 -0.21
CA ALA A 72 6.65 -12.43 0.18
C ALA A 72 6.59 -11.54 1.44
N GLU A 73 7.44 -11.83 2.42
CA GLU A 73 7.53 -11.04 3.66
C GLU A 73 7.95 -9.60 3.37
N GLN A 74 9.03 -9.43 2.59
CA GLN A 74 9.53 -8.12 2.24
C GLN A 74 8.52 -7.33 1.40
N THR A 75 7.78 -8.00 0.52
CA THR A 75 6.72 -7.38 -0.30
C THR A 75 5.57 -6.90 0.58
N LEU A 76 5.06 -7.75 1.48
CA LEU A 76 4.00 -7.34 2.41
C LEU A 76 4.46 -6.21 3.32
N ARG A 77 5.67 -6.26 3.87
CA ARG A 77 6.22 -5.19 4.71
C ARG A 77 6.27 -3.85 3.97
N THR A 78 6.65 -3.86 2.69
CA THR A 78 6.65 -2.66 1.85
C THR A 78 5.23 -2.11 1.67
N ILE A 79 4.27 -2.98 1.33
CA ILE A 79 2.87 -2.59 1.14
C ILE A 79 2.22 -2.10 2.43
N ILE A 80 2.50 -2.72 3.57
CA ILE A 80 2.06 -2.26 4.89
C ILE A 80 2.56 -0.85 5.15
N SER A 81 3.84 -0.58 4.86
CA SER A 81 4.45 0.75 5.08
C SER A 81 3.79 1.82 4.20
N TRP A 82 3.57 1.52 2.92
CA TRP A 82 2.92 2.42 1.98
C TRP A 82 1.43 2.62 2.30
N GLY A 83 0.73 1.55 2.68
CA GLY A 83 -0.66 1.58 3.09
C GLY A 83 -0.89 2.45 4.33
N ARG A 84 -0.01 2.35 5.33
CA ARG A 84 -0.02 3.21 6.52
C ARG A 84 0.22 4.68 6.18
N TYR A 85 1.17 4.99 5.28
CA TYR A 85 1.40 6.37 4.85
C TYR A 85 0.18 6.96 4.12
N GLY A 86 -0.40 6.21 3.19
CA GLY A 86 -1.58 6.63 2.42
C GLY A 86 -2.91 6.45 3.15
N GLU A 87 -2.92 5.98 4.39
CA GLU A 87 -4.13 5.70 5.18
C GLU A 87 -5.16 4.83 4.43
N VAL A 88 -4.66 3.89 3.61
CA VAL A 88 -5.50 3.04 2.75
C VAL A 88 -6.06 1.85 3.55
N PHE A 89 -5.23 1.31 4.43
CA PHE A 89 -5.53 0.27 5.42
C PHE A 89 -4.45 0.34 6.50
N ALA A 90 -4.73 -0.25 7.66
CA ALA A 90 -3.78 -0.46 8.73
C ALA A 90 -3.36 -1.93 8.83
N TYR A 91 -2.37 -2.18 9.68
CA TYR A 91 -1.85 -3.51 9.98
C TYR A 91 -1.57 -3.59 11.48
N ASP A 92 -2.12 -4.59 12.15
CA ASP A 92 -1.88 -4.91 13.55
C ASP A 92 -0.82 -6.02 13.62
N ASP A 93 0.37 -5.66 14.11
CA ASP A 93 1.50 -6.59 14.23
C ASP A 93 1.27 -7.70 15.26
N HIS A 94 0.49 -7.42 16.32
CA HIS A 94 0.19 -8.39 17.38
C HIS A 94 -0.83 -9.43 16.92
N ARG A 95 -1.86 -8.98 16.20
CA ARG A 95 -2.92 -9.86 15.66
C ARG A 95 -2.58 -10.43 14.29
N GLN A 96 -1.51 -9.95 13.67
CA GLN A 96 -1.09 -10.29 12.31
C GLN A 96 -2.26 -10.11 11.32
N CYS A 97 -2.95 -8.97 11.38
CA CYS A 97 -4.12 -8.71 10.54
C CYS A 97 -4.16 -7.31 9.96
N PHE A 98 -4.68 -7.22 8.74
CA PHE A 98 -5.03 -5.97 8.07
C PHE A 98 -6.42 -5.51 8.49
N THR A 99 -6.62 -4.20 8.62
CA THR A 99 -7.89 -3.56 9.00
C THR A 99 -8.12 -2.26 8.21
N LEU A 100 -9.36 -1.82 8.02
CA LEU A 100 -9.63 -0.47 7.49
C LEU A 100 -9.48 0.63 8.55
N GLU A 101 -9.72 0.29 9.82
CA GLU A 101 -9.58 1.20 10.94
C GLU A 101 -8.19 1.06 11.56
N ASN A 102 -7.64 2.17 12.06
CA ASN A 102 -6.37 2.11 12.79
C ASN A 102 -6.55 1.31 14.09
N PRO A 103 -5.68 0.33 14.38
CA PRO A 103 -5.72 -0.38 15.66
C PRO A 103 -5.43 0.61 16.80
N THR A 104 -6.32 0.62 17.81
CA THR A 104 -6.18 1.35 19.08
C THR A 104 -5.15 0.75 20.00
#